data_AF-A0A7J8GPN6-F1
#
_entry.id   AF-A0A7J8GPN6-F1
#
_cell.length_a   1.000
_cell.length_b   1.000
_cell.length_c   1.000
_cell.angle_alpha   90.00
_cell.angle_beta   90.00
_cell.angle_gamma   90.00
#
_symmetry.space_group_name_H-M   'P 1'
#
loop_
_entity.id
_entity.type
_entity.pdbx_description
1 polymer ?
#
loop_
_entity_poly.entity_id
_entity_poly.type
_entity_poly.pdbx_seq_one_letter_code
_entity_poly.pdbx_strand_id
1 'polypeptide(L)'
;MLDFPGYSLSGTVASFFFVLLTMKQSDDFRVIGPAHPILARVGEEALLTCQLLPRRAAVHMEVRWYRAEPGARVLSAHQHGAEVPDVQTEDYRGRVEWAEDGLAEGRAALKLRRIRPSDDGQYWCRFQEGSYCGETSLLLQVAGLGSAPHIHMEPSGEGEIQLVCTAEGWFPEPQVYWENGRGERLLTFSEYHIQDEDGLFYVEATLVVRNASAETVFCFVHNPVLSEEKGSDISIPEKLQTELASLKVIGPSQPLLVRVGEDIQLTCYLFPKADAENMEVRWVRSHRYPAVYVYMDGDHMSAEQMAEYRGRTVLVTDAINEGRQTLLIHDARTSDDGQYRCLFEKDGVYQENSLDLKIVALGSSPRVTAEGLKDGGMRLRCTSGGWFPQPRVQWRDVEAQAAPASSQVLTQDSRGLFQVEALLVVTNSSAVNVTCSISNPLLSEEKTATFSLSDSRMTFSWKILLILGLLLLVTIGLIKRKSGQKHNSTHKNPKYESSHSKYYFPRRSPREEGL
;
A
#
# COMPACT_ATOMS: atom_id res chain seq x y z
N MET A 1 62.54 -18.30 -100.83
CA MET A 1 61.98 -16.96 -101.10
C MET A 1 60.54 -17.13 -101.59
N LEU A 2 59.53 -17.13 -100.74
CA LEU A 2 59.52 -17.10 -99.26
C LEU A 2 58.63 -18.25 -98.76
N ASP A 3 59.08 -19.14 -97.88
CA ASP A 3 59.16 -19.06 -96.40
C ASP A 3 57.81 -19.32 -95.68
N PHE A 4 57.85 -20.20 -94.67
CA PHE A 4 56.76 -20.69 -93.80
C PHE A 4 56.36 -19.64 -92.72
N PRO A 5 55.26 -19.75 -91.91
CA PRO A 5 54.49 -20.95 -91.49
C PRO A 5 52.93 -20.78 -91.57
N GLY A 6 52.06 -21.66 -91.08
CA GLY A 6 52.24 -22.95 -90.38
C GLY A 6 51.85 -22.93 -88.89
N TYR A 7 50.60 -22.58 -88.53
CA TYR A 7 50.13 -22.59 -87.12
C TYR A 7 48.76 -23.28 -86.88
N SER A 8 48.78 -24.06 -85.81
CA SER A 8 47.74 -24.93 -85.22
C SER A 8 46.29 -24.42 -85.19
N LEU A 9 45.36 -25.27 -85.66
CA LEU A 9 43.90 -25.13 -85.39
C LEU A 9 43.49 -25.69 -84.01
N SER A 10 44.40 -26.36 -83.29
CA SER A 10 44.12 -26.99 -81.99
C SER A 10 44.16 -25.99 -80.83
N GLY A 11 45.09 -25.01 -80.88
CA GLY A 11 45.31 -24.06 -79.79
C GLY A 11 44.13 -23.12 -79.53
N THR A 12 43.42 -22.67 -80.57
CA THR A 12 42.29 -21.74 -80.42
C THR A 12 41.06 -22.41 -79.84
N VAL A 13 40.73 -23.63 -80.25
CA VAL A 13 39.62 -24.41 -79.69
C VAL A 13 39.91 -24.81 -78.25
N ALA A 14 41.13 -25.29 -77.96
CA ALA A 14 41.55 -25.59 -76.60
C ALA A 14 41.53 -24.33 -75.70
N SER A 15 41.95 -23.18 -76.22
CA SER A 15 41.90 -21.89 -75.52
C SER A 15 40.45 -21.43 -75.27
N PHE A 16 39.54 -21.58 -76.23
CA PHE A 16 38.12 -21.27 -76.03
C PHE A 16 37.46 -22.17 -74.97
N PHE A 17 37.79 -23.46 -74.97
CA PHE A 17 37.36 -24.38 -73.90
C PHE A 17 37.99 -24.02 -72.55
N PHE A 18 39.27 -23.63 -72.51
CA PHE A 18 39.89 -23.14 -71.28
C PHE A 18 39.20 -21.87 -70.78
N VAL A 19 38.95 -20.89 -71.65
CA VAL A 19 38.22 -19.66 -71.31
C VAL A 19 36.83 -20.00 -70.77
N LEU A 20 36.06 -20.86 -71.44
CA LEU A 20 34.74 -21.33 -70.95
C LEU A 20 34.81 -22.07 -69.62
N LEU A 21 35.89 -22.83 -69.34
CA LEU A 21 36.12 -23.48 -68.04
C LEU A 21 36.66 -22.53 -66.96
N THR A 22 37.25 -21.39 -67.34
CA THR A 22 37.71 -20.33 -66.43
C THR A 22 36.77 -19.13 -66.31
N MET A 23 35.67 -19.11 -67.07
CA MET A 23 34.56 -18.19 -66.84
C MET A 23 33.88 -18.58 -65.54
N LYS A 24 34.46 -18.13 -64.42
CA LYS A 24 33.86 -18.23 -63.09
C LYS A 24 32.44 -17.70 -63.21
N GLN A 25 31.46 -18.56 -62.90
CA GLN A 25 30.05 -18.21 -62.92
C GLN A 25 29.86 -16.96 -62.04
N SER A 26 29.16 -15.95 -62.56
CA SER A 26 29.04 -14.66 -61.88
C SER A 26 28.53 -14.86 -60.46
N ASP A 27 29.34 -14.51 -59.45
CA ASP A 27 29.02 -14.67 -58.02
C ASP A 27 27.93 -13.69 -57.54
N ASP A 28 27.23 -13.03 -58.47
CA ASP A 28 26.20 -12.04 -58.19
C ASP A 28 24.92 -12.74 -57.69
N PHE A 29 24.63 -12.53 -56.40
CA PHE A 29 23.48 -13.11 -55.72
C PHE A 29 22.61 -12.01 -55.11
N ARG A 30 21.32 -12.29 -54.99
CA ARG A 30 20.39 -11.44 -54.23
C ARG A 30 19.70 -12.24 -53.13
N VAL A 31 19.25 -11.53 -52.11
CA VAL A 31 18.44 -12.09 -51.02
C VAL A 31 17.02 -11.57 -51.15
N ILE A 32 16.03 -12.44 -50.97
CA ILE A 32 14.61 -12.05 -50.94
C ILE A 32 13.99 -12.42 -49.59
N GLY A 33 13.19 -11.51 -49.03
CA GLY A 33 12.34 -11.75 -47.86
C GLY A 33 10.90 -12.12 -48.25
N PRO A 34 10.00 -12.28 -47.27
CA PRO A 34 8.56 -12.32 -47.51
C PRO A 34 8.07 -10.99 -48.11
N ALA A 35 7.06 -11.06 -48.98
CA ALA A 35 6.45 -9.89 -49.62
C ALA A 35 5.38 -9.19 -48.76
N HIS A 36 5.00 -9.79 -47.64
CA HIS A 36 4.02 -9.28 -46.68
C HIS A 36 4.64 -9.31 -45.27
N PRO A 37 4.13 -8.52 -44.31
CA PRO A 37 4.56 -8.58 -42.93
C PRO A 37 4.39 -9.98 -42.34
N ILE A 38 5.30 -10.37 -41.45
CA ILE A 38 5.12 -11.55 -40.61
C ILE A 38 4.29 -11.11 -39.40
N LEU A 39 3.04 -11.57 -39.32
CA LEU A 39 2.20 -11.38 -38.14
C LEU A 39 2.66 -12.35 -37.04
N ALA A 40 2.86 -11.84 -35.83
CA ALA A 40 3.20 -12.64 -34.65
C ALA A 40 2.43 -12.16 -33.42
N ARG A 41 2.01 -13.09 -32.56
CA ARG A 41 1.32 -12.74 -31.31
C ARG A 41 2.29 -12.63 -30.14
N VAL A 42 2.00 -11.71 -29.22
CA VAL A 42 2.74 -11.57 -27.95
C VAL A 42 2.76 -12.90 -27.20
N GLY A 43 3.91 -13.27 -26.66
CA GLY A 43 4.14 -14.54 -25.95
C GLY A 43 4.41 -15.75 -26.85
N GLU A 44 3.94 -15.76 -28.11
CA GLU A 44 4.13 -16.85 -29.07
C GLU A 44 5.56 -16.84 -29.69
N GLU A 45 5.73 -17.51 -30.84
CA GLU A 45 6.97 -17.60 -31.60
C GLU A 45 6.78 -17.15 -33.06
N ALA A 46 7.79 -16.48 -33.62
CA ALA A 46 7.81 -16.05 -35.01
C ALA A 46 8.96 -16.73 -35.77
N LEU A 47 8.74 -17.06 -37.06
CA LEU A 47 9.76 -17.62 -37.94
C LEU A 47 10.15 -16.60 -39.03
N LEU A 48 11.19 -15.81 -38.77
CA LEU A 48 11.75 -14.86 -39.72
C LEU A 48 12.48 -15.64 -40.82
N THR A 49 12.25 -15.33 -42.10
CA THR A 49 12.86 -16.08 -43.21
C THR A 49 13.33 -15.19 -44.37
N CYS A 50 14.38 -15.64 -45.03
CA CYS A 50 14.94 -15.06 -46.25
C CYS A 50 15.57 -16.16 -47.11
N GLN A 51 15.63 -15.93 -48.43
CA GLN A 51 16.11 -16.91 -49.41
C GLN A 51 17.16 -16.28 -50.32
N LEU A 52 18.31 -16.94 -50.44
CA LEU A 52 19.34 -16.67 -51.42
C LEU A 52 18.86 -17.06 -52.83
N LEU A 53 19.08 -16.18 -53.82
CA LEU A 53 18.83 -16.41 -55.24
C LEU A 53 20.09 -16.10 -56.07
N PRO A 54 20.52 -16.99 -56.99
CA PRO A 54 19.98 -18.33 -57.23
C PRO A 54 20.16 -19.25 -56.01
N ARG A 55 19.29 -20.26 -55.86
CA ARG A 55 19.40 -21.21 -54.74
C ARG A 55 20.70 -21.99 -54.86
N ARG A 56 21.55 -21.90 -53.83
CA ARG A 56 22.82 -22.61 -53.69
C ARG A 56 23.13 -22.75 -52.19
N ALA A 57 23.95 -23.74 -51.82
CA ALA A 57 24.39 -23.89 -50.44
C ALA A 57 25.09 -22.62 -49.95
N ALA A 58 24.69 -22.15 -48.77
CA ALA A 58 25.21 -20.95 -48.12
C ALA A 58 25.95 -21.27 -46.81
N VAL A 59 26.24 -22.55 -46.54
CA VAL A 59 26.88 -23.02 -45.31
C VAL A 59 28.28 -22.41 -45.11
N HIS A 60 28.98 -22.10 -46.21
CA HIS A 60 30.29 -21.43 -46.21
C HIS A 60 30.22 -19.90 -46.24
N MET A 61 29.02 -19.31 -46.32
CA MET A 61 28.82 -17.86 -46.29
C MET A 61 28.73 -17.36 -44.85
N GLU A 62 28.89 -16.06 -44.66
CA GLU A 62 28.43 -15.41 -43.44
C GLU A 62 26.97 -14.96 -43.60
N VAL A 63 26.12 -15.33 -42.66
CA VAL A 63 24.70 -14.94 -42.65
C VAL A 63 24.38 -14.25 -41.32
N ARG A 64 23.78 -13.06 -41.36
CA ARG A 64 23.51 -12.23 -40.18
C ARG A 64 22.07 -11.73 -40.17
N TRP A 65 21.42 -11.82 -39.01
CA TRP A 65 20.13 -11.19 -38.72
C TRP A 65 20.32 -10.01 -37.75
N TYR A 66 19.75 -8.85 -38.07
CA TYR A 66 19.83 -7.64 -37.24
C TYR A 66 18.59 -6.76 -37.39
N ARG A 67 18.38 -5.82 -36.44
CA ARG A 67 17.33 -4.80 -36.48
C ARG A 67 17.95 -3.41 -36.68
N ALA A 68 17.35 -2.60 -37.55
CA ALA A 68 17.91 -1.32 -37.99
C ALA A 68 17.35 -0.10 -37.22
N GLU A 69 17.30 -0.21 -35.89
CA GLU A 69 16.89 0.85 -34.96
C GLU A 69 18.06 1.22 -34.02
N PRO A 70 18.05 2.37 -33.32
CA PRO A 70 19.27 2.99 -32.78
C PRO A 70 20.09 2.03 -31.90
N GLY A 71 21.26 1.66 -32.42
CA GLY A 71 22.14 0.63 -31.86
C GLY A 71 22.41 -0.56 -32.79
N ALA A 72 21.68 -0.72 -33.90
CA ALA A 72 21.90 -1.76 -34.93
C ALA A 72 22.05 -3.19 -34.35
N ARG A 73 21.10 -3.58 -33.50
CA ARG A 73 21.19 -4.78 -32.65
C ARG A 73 21.21 -6.04 -33.51
N VAL A 74 22.27 -6.85 -33.37
CA VAL A 74 22.37 -8.17 -34.02
C VAL A 74 21.61 -9.19 -33.18
N LEU A 75 20.81 -10.02 -33.86
CA LEU A 75 19.99 -11.07 -33.26
C LEU A 75 20.77 -12.38 -33.18
N SER A 76 21.35 -12.80 -34.31
CA SER A 76 22.33 -13.88 -34.39
C SER A 76 23.11 -13.81 -35.71
N ALA A 77 24.26 -14.46 -35.74
CA ALA A 77 25.12 -14.63 -36.90
C ALA A 77 25.55 -16.09 -37.04
N HIS A 78 25.67 -16.55 -38.27
CA HIS A 78 26.13 -17.90 -38.63
C HIS A 78 27.26 -17.81 -39.65
N GLN A 79 28.33 -18.57 -39.43
CA GLN A 79 29.55 -18.50 -40.25
C GLN A 79 30.19 -19.89 -40.35
N HIS A 80 30.62 -20.30 -41.55
CA HIS A 80 31.35 -21.55 -41.79
C HIS A 80 30.69 -22.83 -41.22
N GLY A 81 29.35 -22.90 -41.22
CA GLY A 81 28.60 -24.06 -40.71
C GLY A 81 28.32 -24.07 -39.20
N ALA A 82 28.55 -22.96 -38.48
CA ALA A 82 28.23 -22.83 -37.06
C ALA A 82 27.57 -21.48 -36.72
N GLU A 83 26.72 -21.43 -35.69
CA GLU A 83 26.31 -20.18 -35.06
C GLU A 83 27.50 -19.55 -34.31
N VAL A 84 27.63 -18.22 -34.40
CA VAL A 84 28.73 -17.46 -33.79
C VAL A 84 28.35 -17.07 -32.34
N PRO A 85 29.08 -17.54 -31.32
CA PRO A 85 28.77 -17.24 -29.92
C PRO A 85 28.89 -15.75 -29.56
N ASP A 86 28.14 -15.32 -28.53
CA ASP A 86 28.13 -13.96 -27.96
C ASP A 86 27.87 -12.79 -28.93
N VAL A 87 27.32 -13.05 -30.12
CA VAL A 87 26.81 -12.01 -31.04
C VAL A 87 25.39 -11.55 -30.66
N GLN A 88 24.65 -12.33 -29.87
CA GLN A 88 23.28 -12.00 -29.45
C GLN A 88 23.28 -10.82 -28.46
N THR A 89 22.53 -9.76 -28.79
CA THR A 89 22.25 -8.67 -27.84
C THR A 89 21.31 -9.12 -26.71
N GLU A 90 21.40 -8.49 -25.54
CA GLU A 90 20.76 -8.99 -24.30
C GLU A 90 19.24 -9.17 -24.42
N ASP A 91 18.56 -8.29 -25.18
CA ASP A 91 17.11 -8.36 -25.46
C ASP A 91 16.69 -9.66 -26.17
N TYR A 92 17.62 -10.31 -26.87
CA TYR A 92 17.42 -11.49 -27.70
C TYR A 92 18.11 -12.75 -27.16
N ARG A 93 18.95 -12.62 -26.11
CA ARG A 93 19.71 -13.72 -25.50
C ARG A 93 18.76 -14.84 -25.05
N GLY A 94 18.87 -16.01 -25.68
CA GLY A 94 18.00 -17.16 -25.36
C GLY A 94 16.52 -16.96 -25.74
N ARG A 95 16.23 -16.05 -26.67
CA ARG A 95 14.98 -15.96 -27.42
C ARG A 95 15.15 -16.37 -28.89
N VAL A 96 16.35 -16.23 -29.43
CA VAL A 96 16.71 -16.51 -30.83
C VAL A 96 17.32 -17.90 -31.00
N GLU A 97 16.93 -18.57 -32.09
CA GLU A 97 17.33 -19.93 -32.47
C GLU A 97 17.34 -20.04 -34.01
N TRP A 98 18.32 -20.73 -34.60
CA TRP A 98 18.29 -21.04 -36.04
C TRP A 98 17.41 -22.25 -36.32
N ALA A 99 16.56 -22.18 -37.35
CA ALA A 99 15.82 -23.35 -37.80
C ALA A 99 16.72 -24.27 -38.64
N GLU A 100 16.61 -25.59 -38.39
CA GLU A 100 17.54 -26.60 -38.91
C GLU A 100 17.58 -26.70 -40.45
N ASP A 101 18.73 -27.17 -40.96
CA ASP A 101 19.05 -27.56 -42.35
C ASP A 101 18.83 -26.56 -43.51
N GLY A 102 18.17 -25.42 -43.30
CA GLY A 102 17.81 -24.48 -44.38
C GLY A 102 18.99 -23.94 -45.21
N LEU A 103 20.18 -23.76 -44.59
CA LEU A 103 21.33 -23.15 -45.26
C LEU A 103 21.94 -24.03 -46.37
N ALA A 104 21.64 -25.33 -46.41
CA ALA A 104 22.01 -26.20 -47.52
C ALA A 104 21.32 -25.80 -48.85
N GLU A 105 20.13 -25.21 -48.79
CA GLU A 105 19.39 -24.66 -49.96
C GLU A 105 19.53 -23.13 -50.09
N GLY A 106 20.36 -22.50 -49.26
CA GLY A 106 20.49 -21.04 -49.19
C GLY A 106 19.28 -20.35 -48.54
N ARG A 107 18.47 -21.08 -47.77
CA ARG A 107 17.40 -20.52 -46.94
C ARG A 107 17.94 -20.21 -45.55
N ALA A 108 17.83 -18.95 -45.13
CA ALA A 108 18.10 -18.57 -43.75
C ALA A 108 16.78 -18.36 -43.02
N ALA A 109 16.61 -19.03 -41.88
CA ALA A 109 15.38 -19.06 -41.12
C ALA A 109 15.71 -18.97 -39.63
N LEU A 110 15.13 -17.98 -38.95
CA LEU A 110 15.41 -17.64 -37.57
C LEU A 110 14.11 -17.69 -36.76
N LYS A 111 14.10 -18.50 -35.72
CA LYS A 111 12.99 -18.65 -34.78
C LYS A 111 13.20 -17.70 -33.60
N LEU A 112 12.27 -16.78 -33.42
CA LEU A 112 12.22 -15.85 -32.29
C LEU A 112 11.08 -16.27 -31.35
N ARG A 113 11.43 -16.74 -30.16
CA ARG A 113 10.52 -17.27 -29.13
C ARG A 113 10.20 -16.21 -28.08
N ARG A 114 8.97 -16.21 -27.53
CA ARG A 114 8.50 -15.25 -26.51
C ARG A 114 8.52 -13.82 -27.07
N ILE A 115 7.72 -13.60 -28.11
CA ILE A 115 7.54 -12.30 -28.77
C ILE A 115 7.01 -11.26 -27.77
N ARG A 116 7.54 -10.04 -27.84
CA ARG A 116 7.16 -8.88 -27.02
C ARG A 116 6.62 -7.75 -27.90
N PRO A 117 5.83 -6.81 -27.36
CA PRO A 117 5.49 -5.55 -28.02
C PRO A 117 6.70 -4.83 -28.64
N SER A 118 7.82 -4.83 -27.89
CA SER A 118 9.09 -4.23 -28.31
C SER A 118 9.83 -4.98 -29.43
N ASP A 119 9.36 -6.14 -29.90
CA ASP A 119 9.87 -6.81 -31.10
C ASP A 119 9.22 -6.31 -32.40
N ASP A 120 8.15 -5.50 -32.36
CA ASP A 120 7.57 -4.92 -33.58
C ASP A 120 8.61 -4.07 -34.34
N GLY A 121 8.71 -4.23 -35.65
CA GLY A 121 9.60 -3.42 -36.49
C GLY A 121 10.35 -4.18 -37.60
N GLN A 122 11.36 -3.52 -38.16
CA GLN A 122 12.02 -3.97 -39.40
C GLN A 122 13.28 -4.78 -39.12
N TYR A 123 13.25 -6.05 -39.53
CA TYR A 123 14.36 -7.00 -39.44
C TYR A 123 15.07 -7.12 -40.79
N TRP A 124 16.38 -7.31 -40.73
CA TRP A 124 17.26 -7.41 -41.88
C TRP A 124 18.00 -8.74 -41.87
N CYS A 125 18.01 -9.39 -43.03
CA CYS A 125 18.76 -10.61 -43.29
C CYS A 125 19.80 -10.33 -44.37
N ARG A 126 21.07 -10.58 -44.04
CA ARG A 126 22.22 -10.36 -44.92
C ARG A 126 23.02 -11.64 -45.11
N PHE A 127 23.35 -11.94 -46.36
CA PHE A 127 24.32 -12.96 -46.77
C PHE A 127 25.57 -12.26 -47.30
N GLN A 128 26.76 -12.73 -46.91
CA GLN A 128 28.04 -12.19 -47.34
C GLN A 128 29.00 -13.31 -47.77
N GLU A 129 29.59 -13.15 -48.97
CA GLU A 129 30.59 -14.05 -49.55
C GLU A 129 31.80 -13.21 -50.01
N GLY A 130 32.85 -13.18 -49.18
CA GLY A 130 34.01 -12.31 -49.39
C GLY A 130 33.63 -10.83 -49.37
N SER A 131 33.78 -10.15 -50.52
CA SER A 131 33.41 -8.76 -50.74
C SER A 131 31.97 -8.56 -51.23
N TYR A 132 31.26 -9.63 -51.63
CA TYR A 132 29.89 -9.54 -52.11
C TYR A 132 28.92 -9.65 -50.94
N CYS A 133 27.95 -8.74 -50.90
CA CYS A 133 26.97 -8.60 -49.84
C CYS A 133 25.59 -8.41 -50.47
N GLY A 134 24.66 -9.31 -50.15
CA GLY A 134 23.26 -9.20 -50.52
C GLY A 134 22.42 -9.22 -49.26
N GLU A 135 21.44 -8.33 -49.16
CA GLU A 135 20.55 -8.24 -48.00
C GLU A 135 19.11 -7.94 -48.40
N THR A 136 18.21 -8.23 -47.49
CA THR A 136 16.76 -8.01 -47.63
C THR A 136 16.21 -7.61 -46.27
N SER A 137 15.06 -6.92 -46.27
CA SER A 137 14.34 -6.59 -45.05
C SER A 137 12.96 -7.23 -45.04
N LEU A 138 12.42 -7.42 -43.84
CA LEU A 138 11.05 -7.82 -43.59
C LEU A 138 10.48 -7.04 -42.40
N LEU A 139 9.16 -6.88 -42.37
CA LEU A 139 8.44 -6.33 -41.23
C LEU A 139 7.95 -7.50 -40.36
N LEU A 140 8.31 -7.49 -39.07
CA LEU A 140 7.62 -8.27 -38.06
C LEU A 140 6.57 -7.34 -37.45
N GLN A 141 5.31 -7.75 -37.52
CA GLN A 141 4.18 -6.99 -37.02
C GLN A 141 3.56 -7.74 -35.84
N VAL A 142 3.62 -7.16 -34.65
CA VAL A 142 3.26 -7.80 -33.40
C VAL A 142 1.86 -7.40 -32.95
N ALA A 143 1.10 -8.35 -32.41
CA ALA A 143 -0.21 -8.08 -31.81
C ALA A 143 -0.46 -8.87 -30.52
N GLY A 144 -1.13 -8.25 -29.55
CA GLY A 144 -1.62 -8.84 -28.31
C GLY A 144 -3.15 -8.74 -28.25
N LEU A 145 -3.81 -9.87 -28.04
CA LEU A 145 -5.26 -9.94 -27.83
C LEU A 145 -5.52 -10.07 -26.33
N GLY A 146 -5.69 -8.93 -25.67
CA GLY A 146 -5.73 -8.80 -24.21
C GLY A 146 -6.93 -9.46 -23.50
N SER A 147 -7.22 -9.07 -22.26
CA SER A 147 -8.39 -9.56 -21.54
C SER A 147 -9.70 -9.24 -22.25
N ALA A 148 -10.76 -10.02 -21.97
CA ALA A 148 -12.10 -9.59 -22.34
C ALA A 148 -12.50 -8.37 -21.49
N PRO A 149 -13.18 -7.36 -22.06
CA PRO A 149 -13.53 -6.16 -21.30
C PRO A 149 -14.42 -6.48 -20.09
N HIS A 150 -14.19 -5.78 -18.99
CA HIS A 150 -14.99 -5.85 -17.79
C HIS A 150 -15.79 -4.56 -17.61
N ILE A 151 -17.13 -4.65 -17.69
CA ILE A 151 -18.02 -3.51 -17.48
C ILE A 151 -18.48 -3.49 -16.03
N HIS A 152 -18.37 -2.33 -15.38
CA HIS A 152 -18.94 -2.08 -14.05
C HIS A 152 -19.69 -0.76 -14.02
N MET A 153 -20.60 -0.61 -13.06
CA MET A 153 -21.34 0.63 -12.82
C MET A 153 -20.65 1.47 -11.75
N GLU A 154 -20.61 2.79 -11.98
CA GLU A 154 -20.24 3.80 -10.98
C GLU A 154 -21.37 4.82 -10.78
N PRO A 155 -21.64 5.27 -9.53
CA PRO A 155 -22.70 6.22 -9.24
C PRO A 155 -22.29 7.66 -9.61
N SER A 156 -23.03 8.27 -10.54
CA SER A 156 -22.90 9.71 -10.82
C SER A 156 -23.84 10.54 -9.94
N GLY A 157 -23.60 11.86 -9.92
CA GLY A 157 -24.57 12.81 -9.39
C GLY A 157 -25.87 12.85 -10.21
N GLU A 158 -26.95 13.31 -9.58
CA GLU A 158 -28.24 13.65 -10.21
C GLU A 158 -28.95 12.52 -10.98
N GLY A 159 -28.60 11.26 -10.71
CA GLY A 159 -29.32 10.08 -11.25
C GLY A 159 -28.82 9.59 -12.61
N GLU A 160 -27.65 10.06 -13.05
CA GLU A 160 -26.96 9.50 -14.21
C GLU A 160 -26.19 8.24 -13.79
N ILE A 161 -26.19 7.20 -14.63
CA ILE A 161 -25.38 5.98 -14.41
C ILE A 161 -24.11 6.11 -15.24
N GLN A 162 -22.94 5.90 -14.64
CA GLN A 162 -21.70 5.72 -15.40
C GLN A 162 -21.43 4.22 -15.57
N LEU A 163 -21.19 3.79 -16.81
CA LEU A 163 -20.62 2.48 -17.11
C LEU A 163 -19.13 2.68 -17.40
N VAL A 164 -18.28 1.92 -16.72
CA VAL A 164 -16.82 1.93 -16.93
C VAL A 164 -16.42 0.56 -17.46
N CYS A 165 -15.86 0.55 -18.67
CA CYS A 165 -15.33 -0.63 -19.34
C CYS A 165 -13.81 -0.63 -19.25
N THR A 166 -13.21 -1.69 -18.70
CA THR A 166 -11.75 -1.82 -18.57
C THR A 166 -11.23 -3.09 -19.25
N ALA A 167 -10.05 -3.03 -19.86
CA ALA A 167 -9.36 -4.19 -20.41
C ALA A 167 -7.83 -4.01 -20.37
N GLU A 168 -7.06 -5.10 -20.36
CA GLU A 168 -5.60 -5.11 -20.16
C GLU A 168 -4.90 -6.03 -21.16
N GLY A 169 -3.60 -5.83 -21.41
CA GLY A 169 -2.78 -6.75 -22.21
C GLY A 169 -2.95 -6.64 -23.74
N TRP A 170 -3.48 -5.54 -24.26
CA TRP A 170 -3.69 -5.34 -25.69
C TRP A 170 -2.44 -4.78 -26.39
N PHE A 171 -2.20 -5.15 -27.66
CA PHE A 171 -1.16 -4.53 -28.48
C PHE A 171 -1.45 -4.66 -29.99
N PRO A 172 -1.19 -3.66 -30.84
CA PRO A 172 -0.89 -2.26 -30.49
C PRO A 172 -2.09 -1.60 -29.77
N GLU A 173 -2.05 -0.27 -29.61
CA GLU A 173 -3.15 0.55 -29.09
C GLU A 173 -4.50 0.11 -29.73
N PRO A 174 -5.45 -0.42 -28.94
CA PRO A 174 -6.68 -0.99 -29.47
C PRO A 174 -7.73 0.11 -29.71
N GLN A 175 -8.88 -0.26 -30.26
CA GLN A 175 -10.02 0.65 -30.46
C GLN A 175 -11.17 0.25 -29.55
N VAL A 176 -11.65 1.17 -28.70
CA VAL A 176 -12.72 0.89 -27.75
C VAL A 176 -14.10 1.32 -28.28
N TYR A 177 -15.13 0.60 -27.88
CA TYR A 177 -16.52 0.83 -28.27
C TYR A 177 -17.45 0.97 -27.07
N TRP A 178 -18.55 1.66 -27.35
CA TRP A 178 -19.84 1.37 -26.77
C TRP A 178 -20.89 1.21 -27.88
N GLU A 179 -21.79 0.24 -27.73
CA GLU A 179 -23.00 0.03 -28.54
C GLU A 179 -24.20 -0.35 -27.66
N ASN A 180 -25.43 -0.11 -28.14
CA ASN A 180 -26.64 -0.65 -27.50
C ASN A 180 -27.05 -2.01 -28.13
N GLY A 181 -28.03 -2.68 -27.52
CA GLY A 181 -28.64 -3.92 -28.03
C GLY A 181 -29.40 -3.81 -29.37
N ARG A 182 -29.20 -2.74 -30.13
CA ARG A 182 -29.67 -2.56 -31.51
C ARG A 182 -28.51 -2.45 -32.51
N GLY A 183 -27.25 -2.46 -32.04
CA GLY A 183 -26.05 -2.19 -32.84
C GLY A 183 -25.86 -0.70 -33.16
N GLU A 184 -26.43 0.21 -32.36
CA GLU A 184 -26.24 1.65 -32.53
C GLU A 184 -25.04 2.11 -31.70
N ARG A 185 -24.06 2.75 -32.35
CA ARG A 185 -22.83 3.27 -31.74
C ARG A 185 -23.16 4.34 -30.69
N LEU A 186 -22.76 4.13 -29.45
CA LEU A 186 -22.94 5.07 -28.35
C LEU A 186 -21.73 6.00 -28.21
N LEU A 187 -21.96 7.18 -27.61
CA LEU A 187 -20.93 8.19 -27.40
C LEU A 187 -20.16 7.93 -26.10
N THR A 188 -18.89 7.53 -26.22
CA THR A 188 -17.94 7.49 -25.10
C THR A 188 -17.82 8.89 -24.46
N PHE A 189 -17.84 8.96 -23.13
CA PHE A 189 -17.72 10.20 -22.36
C PHE A 189 -16.25 10.56 -22.07
N SER A 190 -15.45 9.56 -21.69
CA SER A 190 -14.01 9.64 -21.47
C SER A 190 -13.35 8.32 -21.86
N GLU A 191 -12.13 8.38 -22.39
CA GLU A 191 -11.37 7.21 -22.82
C GLU A 191 -9.89 7.42 -22.51
N TYR A 192 -9.26 6.42 -21.91
CA TYR A 192 -7.87 6.45 -21.47
C TYR A 192 -7.14 5.19 -21.95
N HIS A 193 -5.94 5.40 -22.48
CA HIS A 193 -5.03 4.36 -22.94
C HIS A 193 -3.72 4.50 -22.17
N ILE A 194 -3.32 3.45 -21.45
CA ILE A 194 -2.16 3.45 -20.55
C ILE A 194 -1.27 2.28 -20.93
N GLN A 195 -0.01 2.55 -21.25
CA GLN A 195 0.97 1.52 -21.61
C GLN A 195 1.78 1.08 -20.37
N ASP A 196 2.00 -0.22 -20.21
CA ASP A 196 2.82 -0.80 -19.14
C ASP A 196 4.33 -0.93 -19.51
N GLU A 197 5.13 -1.40 -18.55
CA GLU A 197 6.59 -1.58 -18.70
C GLU A 197 6.99 -2.66 -19.73
N ASP A 198 6.11 -3.64 -20.04
CA ASP A 198 6.33 -4.64 -21.10
C ASP A 198 5.85 -4.13 -22.48
N GLY A 199 5.12 -3.02 -22.51
CA GLY A 199 4.64 -2.32 -23.71
C GLY A 199 3.20 -2.65 -24.10
N LEU A 200 2.41 -3.28 -23.22
CA LEU A 200 1.01 -3.61 -23.44
C LEU A 200 0.09 -2.48 -22.98
N PHE A 201 -1.11 -2.40 -23.57
CA PHE A 201 -2.11 -1.39 -23.25
C PHE A 201 -3.16 -1.92 -22.27
N TYR A 202 -3.32 -1.18 -21.18
CA TYR A 202 -4.56 -1.06 -20.43
C TYR A 202 -5.44 0.03 -21.06
N VAL A 203 -6.73 -0.23 -21.15
CA VAL A 203 -7.72 0.73 -21.65
C VAL A 203 -8.90 0.85 -20.70
N GLU A 204 -9.42 2.05 -20.59
CA GLU A 204 -10.55 2.41 -19.74
C GLU A 204 -11.45 3.39 -20.49
N ALA A 205 -12.72 3.02 -20.68
CA ALA A 205 -13.70 3.85 -21.37
C ALA A 205 -14.96 4.01 -20.52
N THR A 206 -15.47 5.23 -20.44
CA THR A 206 -16.66 5.59 -19.66
C THR A 206 -17.82 5.93 -20.59
N LEU A 207 -19.03 5.48 -20.26
CA LEU A 207 -20.29 5.88 -20.90
C LEU A 207 -21.25 6.42 -19.84
N VAL A 208 -21.87 7.59 -20.11
CA VAL A 208 -22.87 8.20 -19.24
C VAL A 208 -24.28 7.89 -19.76
N VAL A 209 -25.03 7.07 -19.01
CA VAL A 209 -26.40 6.68 -19.34
C VAL A 209 -27.39 7.56 -18.56
N ARG A 210 -28.13 8.40 -19.29
CA ARG A 210 -29.11 9.38 -18.75
C ARG A 210 -30.56 8.90 -18.72
N ASN A 211 -30.85 7.80 -19.39
CA ASN A 211 -32.18 7.20 -19.49
C ASN A 211 -32.01 5.68 -19.64
N ALA A 212 -31.82 4.99 -18.51
CA ALA A 212 -31.59 3.55 -18.48
C ALA A 212 -32.91 2.77 -18.57
N SER A 213 -33.59 2.84 -19.71
CA SER A 213 -34.52 1.77 -20.10
C SER A 213 -33.80 0.41 -20.12
N ALA A 214 -34.53 -0.70 -20.04
CA ALA A 214 -33.96 -2.05 -20.05
C ALA A 214 -33.35 -2.45 -21.41
N GLU A 215 -32.26 -1.79 -21.78
CA GLU A 215 -31.44 -2.07 -22.95
C GLU A 215 -30.09 -2.63 -22.49
N THR A 216 -29.64 -3.70 -23.13
CA THR A 216 -28.29 -4.22 -22.97
C THR A 216 -27.30 -3.28 -23.63
N VAL A 217 -26.19 -2.97 -22.95
CA VAL A 217 -25.11 -2.14 -23.45
C VAL A 217 -23.86 -2.99 -23.60
N PHE A 218 -23.17 -2.85 -24.72
CA PHE A 218 -22.00 -3.63 -25.10
C PHE A 218 -20.78 -2.73 -25.14
N CYS A 219 -19.69 -3.18 -24.52
CA CYS A 219 -18.35 -2.63 -24.74
C CYS A 219 -17.57 -3.63 -25.60
N PHE A 220 -16.91 -3.13 -26.64
CA PHE A 220 -15.99 -3.93 -27.46
C PHE A 220 -14.59 -3.30 -27.44
N VAL A 221 -13.57 -4.13 -27.46
CA VAL A 221 -12.17 -3.73 -27.64
C VAL A 221 -11.65 -4.46 -28.87
N HIS A 222 -11.24 -3.72 -29.89
CA HIS A 222 -10.84 -4.22 -31.20
C HIS A 222 -9.33 -4.05 -31.44
N ASN A 223 -8.67 -5.11 -31.90
CA ASN A 223 -7.27 -5.11 -32.29
C ASN A 223 -7.14 -4.82 -33.80
N PRO A 224 -6.63 -3.64 -34.21
CA PRO A 224 -6.60 -3.23 -35.62
C PRO A 224 -5.57 -3.97 -36.49
N VAL A 225 -4.73 -4.83 -35.90
CA VAL A 225 -3.74 -5.65 -36.62
C VAL A 225 -4.23 -7.08 -36.84
N LEU A 226 -4.94 -7.64 -35.86
CA LEU A 226 -5.56 -8.97 -35.97
C LEU A 226 -6.92 -8.92 -36.70
N SER A 227 -7.59 -7.76 -36.71
CA SER A 227 -9.03 -7.65 -37.00
C SER A 227 -9.88 -8.58 -36.11
N GLU A 228 -9.44 -8.76 -34.87
CA GLU A 228 -10.10 -9.55 -33.82
C GLU A 228 -10.56 -8.57 -32.72
N GLU A 229 -11.74 -8.80 -32.15
CA GLU A 229 -12.27 -8.01 -31.04
C GLU A 229 -12.79 -8.89 -29.91
N LYS A 230 -12.89 -8.31 -28.71
CA LYS A 230 -13.56 -8.93 -27.56
C LYS A 230 -14.66 -8.00 -27.07
N GLY A 231 -15.88 -8.52 -27.03
CA GLY A 231 -17.04 -7.88 -26.46
C GLY A 231 -17.28 -8.31 -25.01
N SER A 232 -18.01 -7.48 -24.28
CA SER A 232 -18.65 -7.78 -23.00
C SER A 232 -19.94 -6.97 -22.93
N ASP A 233 -20.95 -7.50 -22.26
CA ASP A 233 -22.27 -6.88 -22.17
C ASP A 233 -22.69 -6.64 -20.72
N ILE A 234 -23.45 -5.58 -20.51
CA ILE A 234 -24.20 -5.36 -19.27
C ILE A 234 -25.65 -5.06 -19.61
N SER A 235 -26.55 -5.91 -19.13
CA SER A 235 -27.98 -5.65 -19.18
C SER A 235 -28.38 -4.86 -17.95
N ILE A 236 -28.83 -3.62 -18.09
CA ILE A 236 -29.21 -2.74 -16.95
C ILE A 236 -30.71 -2.92 -16.65
N PRO A 237 -31.13 -3.81 -15.72
CA PRO A 237 -32.52 -4.28 -15.74
C PRO A 237 -33.41 -3.26 -15.03
N GLU A 238 -34.44 -2.76 -15.71
CA GLU A 238 -35.40 -1.78 -15.19
C GLU A 238 -35.98 -2.18 -13.82
N LYS A 239 -36.16 -3.49 -13.59
CA LYS A 239 -36.58 -4.04 -12.28
C LYS A 239 -35.51 -3.91 -11.19
N LEU A 240 -34.23 -4.14 -11.50
CA LEU A 240 -33.12 -4.01 -10.53
C LEU A 240 -32.77 -2.55 -10.26
N GLN A 241 -32.87 -1.68 -11.26
CA GLN A 241 -32.84 -0.24 -11.04
C GLN A 241 -33.98 0.18 -10.10
N THR A 242 -35.22 -0.28 -10.35
CA THR A 242 -36.36 0.07 -9.48
C THR A 242 -36.22 -0.51 -8.08
N GLU A 243 -35.78 -1.76 -7.93
CA GLU A 243 -35.54 -2.37 -6.61
C GLU A 243 -34.36 -1.69 -5.89
N LEU A 244 -33.13 -1.73 -6.42
CA LEU A 244 -31.96 -1.18 -5.71
C LEU A 244 -31.87 0.35 -5.67
N ALA A 245 -32.44 1.11 -6.60
CA ALA A 245 -32.44 2.58 -6.51
C ALA A 245 -33.67 3.15 -5.76
N SER A 246 -34.69 2.33 -5.48
CA SER A 246 -35.67 2.68 -4.43
C SER A 246 -35.17 2.34 -3.02
N LEU A 247 -34.27 1.36 -2.91
CA LEU A 247 -33.50 1.08 -1.72
C LEU A 247 -32.41 2.13 -1.49
N LYS A 248 -32.13 2.42 -0.21
CA LYS A 248 -31.03 3.25 0.23
C LYS A 248 -30.28 2.52 1.34
N VAL A 249 -28.95 2.48 1.25
CA VAL A 249 -28.14 2.04 2.38
C VAL A 249 -28.09 3.19 3.39
N ILE A 250 -28.39 2.91 4.65
CA ILE A 250 -28.32 3.86 5.76
C ILE A 250 -27.35 3.32 6.80
N GLY A 251 -26.30 4.09 7.10
CA GLY A 251 -25.40 3.87 8.23
C GLY A 251 -25.62 4.86 9.37
N PRO A 252 -24.78 4.85 10.41
CA PRO A 252 -24.82 5.83 11.49
C PRO A 252 -24.49 7.24 10.97
N SER A 253 -25.35 8.21 11.29
CA SER A 253 -25.19 9.63 10.89
C SER A 253 -24.28 10.46 11.82
N GLN A 254 -23.71 9.82 12.85
CA GLN A 254 -22.70 10.39 13.73
C GLN A 254 -21.48 9.45 13.75
N PRO A 255 -20.25 9.98 13.89
CA PRO A 255 -19.07 9.14 13.97
C PRO A 255 -19.14 8.15 15.13
N LEU A 256 -18.81 6.89 14.89
CA LEU A 256 -18.77 5.86 15.92
C LEU A 256 -17.48 6.01 16.74
N LEU A 257 -17.57 6.12 18.06
CA LEU A 257 -16.40 6.17 18.95
C LEU A 257 -16.16 4.80 19.59
N VAL A 258 -14.95 4.25 19.42
CA VAL A 258 -14.52 2.94 19.98
C VAL A 258 -13.15 3.10 20.64
N ARG A 259 -12.92 2.49 21.81
CA ARG A 259 -11.60 2.57 22.47
C ARG A 259 -10.62 1.54 21.90
N VAL A 260 -9.33 1.88 21.89
CA VAL A 260 -8.27 0.94 21.48
C VAL A 260 -8.34 -0.36 22.32
N GLY A 261 -8.43 -1.50 21.64
CA GLY A 261 -8.59 -2.83 22.25
C GLY A 261 -10.04 -3.27 22.53
N GLU A 262 -11.04 -2.44 22.27
CA GLU A 262 -12.46 -2.87 22.24
C GLU A 262 -12.80 -3.48 20.87
N ASP A 263 -13.97 -4.12 20.75
CA ASP A 263 -14.48 -4.60 19.46
C ASP A 263 -15.27 -3.49 18.74
N ILE A 264 -15.04 -3.32 17.45
CA ILE A 264 -15.72 -2.35 16.59
C ILE A 264 -16.97 -3.00 15.99
N GLN A 265 -18.14 -2.37 16.14
CA GLN A 265 -19.39 -2.82 15.51
C GLN A 265 -19.85 -1.81 14.45
N LEU A 266 -19.60 -2.11 13.17
CA LEU A 266 -20.06 -1.30 12.03
C LEU A 266 -21.36 -1.87 11.48
N THR A 267 -22.42 -1.07 11.42
CA THR A 267 -23.74 -1.51 10.93
C THR A 267 -24.28 -0.56 9.87
N CYS A 268 -24.84 -1.13 8.80
CA CYS A 268 -25.76 -0.40 7.92
C CYS A 268 -27.07 -1.19 7.77
N TYR A 269 -28.03 -0.62 7.05
CA TYR A 269 -29.25 -1.31 6.67
C TYR A 269 -29.85 -0.75 5.38
N LEU A 270 -30.57 -1.59 4.65
CA LEU A 270 -31.40 -1.20 3.52
C LEU A 270 -32.70 -0.53 4.00
N PHE A 271 -33.08 0.57 3.34
CA PHE A 271 -34.35 1.25 3.53
C PHE A 271 -35.06 1.48 2.19
N PRO A 272 -36.31 1.00 1.97
CA PRO A 272 -37.08 0.11 2.87
C PRO A 272 -36.35 -1.21 3.17
N LYS A 273 -36.82 -1.96 4.18
CA LYS A 273 -36.27 -3.30 4.47
C LYS A 273 -36.43 -4.20 3.24
N ALA A 274 -35.36 -4.88 2.85
CA ALA A 274 -35.34 -5.85 1.76
C ALA A 274 -34.32 -6.95 2.07
N ASP A 275 -34.56 -8.15 1.55
CA ASP A 275 -33.70 -9.32 1.77
C ASP A 275 -32.34 -9.17 1.07
N ALA A 276 -31.25 -9.36 1.82
CA ALA A 276 -29.87 -9.30 1.35
C ALA A 276 -29.12 -10.65 1.49
N GLU A 277 -29.78 -11.78 1.77
CA GLU A 277 -29.15 -13.12 1.77
C GLU A 277 -28.54 -13.45 0.39
N ASN A 278 -29.17 -12.95 -0.68
CA ASN A 278 -28.77 -13.15 -2.08
C ASN A 278 -28.22 -11.84 -2.69
N MET A 279 -27.48 -11.07 -1.89
CA MET A 279 -26.73 -9.87 -2.32
C MET A 279 -25.26 -10.07 -1.96
N GLU A 280 -24.37 -9.49 -2.76
CA GLU A 280 -22.98 -9.33 -2.36
C GLU A 280 -22.87 -8.16 -1.38
N VAL A 281 -22.21 -8.38 -0.24
CA VAL A 281 -22.12 -7.41 0.86
C VAL A 281 -20.66 -7.16 1.16
N ARG A 282 -20.17 -6.00 0.70
CA ARG A 282 -18.75 -5.63 0.75
C ARG A 282 -18.52 -4.42 1.67
N TRP A 283 -17.48 -4.52 2.50
CA TRP A 283 -17.04 -3.46 3.41
C TRP A 283 -15.65 -2.99 3.00
N VAL A 284 -15.46 -1.67 2.85
CA VAL A 284 -14.23 -1.10 2.27
C VAL A 284 -13.75 0.14 3.02
N ARG A 285 -12.54 0.59 2.68
CA ARG A 285 -11.95 1.87 3.12
C ARG A 285 -12.12 2.94 2.03
N SER A 286 -11.04 3.31 1.33
CA SER A 286 -11.07 4.31 0.25
C SER A 286 -11.46 3.72 -1.10
N HIS A 287 -10.90 2.55 -1.47
CA HIS A 287 -11.11 1.88 -2.76
C HIS A 287 -11.91 0.58 -2.60
N ARG A 288 -12.51 0.08 -3.68
CA ARG A 288 -13.35 -1.13 -3.66
C ARG A 288 -12.55 -2.41 -3.37
N TYR A 289 -11.31 -2.47 -3.84
CA TYR A 289 -10.40 -3.60 -3.69
C TYR A 289 -9.02 -3.15 -3.19
N PRO A 290 -8.31 -3.94 -2.36
CA PRO A 290 -8.84 -5.05 -1.55
C PRO A 290 -9.84 -4.55 -0.49
N ALA A 291 -10.70 -5.45 0.00
CA ALA A 291 -11.80 -5.10 0.89
C ALA A 291 -11.52 -5.45 2.37
N VAL A 292 -12.17 -4.75 3.30
CA VAL A 292 -12.13 -5.07 4.74
C VAL A 292 -12.83 -6.42 5.00
N TYR A 293 -13.95 -6.66 4.31
CA TYR A 293 -14.71 -7.91 4.34
C TYR A 293 -15.59 -8.03 3.09
N VAL A 294 -15.83 -9.26 2.62
CA VAL A 294 -16.73 -9.57 1.49
C VAL A 294 -17.56 -10.81 1.83
N TYR A 295 -18.88 -10.70 1.70
CA TYR A 295 -19.84 -11.80 1.81
C TYR A 295 -20.57 -11.96 0.48
N MET A 296 -20.70 -13.20 0.01
CA MET A 296 -21.41 -13.54 -1.24
C MET A 296 -21.91 -14.99 -1.14
N ASP A 297 -23.15 -15.24 -1.59
CA ASP A 297 -23.78 -16.57 -1.64
C ASP A 297 -23.75 -17.38 -0.32
N GLY A 298 -23.76 -16.67 0.82
CA GLY A 298 -23.68 -17.27 2.17
C GLY A 298 -22.27 -17.37 2.76
N ASP A 299 -21.22 -17.21 1.96
CA ASP A 299 -19.81 -17.46 2.34
C ASP A 299 -18.94 -16.19 2.37
N HIS A 300 -17.76 -16.29 3.01
CA HIS A 300 -16.78 -15.21 3.14
C HIS A 300 -15.64 -15.32 2.12
N MET A 301 -15.49 -14.31 1.24
CA MET A 301 -14.51 -14.31 0.15
C MET A 301 -13.11 -13.85 0.61
N SER A 302 -12.44 -14.73 1.36
CA SER A 302 -11.12 -14.47 1.99
C SER A 302 -9.98 -14.05 1.05
N ALA A 303 -10.09 -14.28 -0.27
CA ALA A 303 -9.08 -13.92 -1.26
C ALA A 303 -8.92 -12.39 -1.40
N GLU A 304 -10.05 -11.66 -1.43
CA GLU A 304 -10.09 -10.19 -1.57
C GLU A 304 -9.75 -9.44 -0.28
N GLN A 305 -9.63 -10.15 0.85
CA GLN A 305 -9.54 -9.49 2.15
C GLN A 305 -8.19 -8.83 2.42
N MET A 306 -8.22 -7.55 2.80
CA MET A 306 -7.12 -6.76 3.35
C MET A 306 -6.39 -7.49 4.49
N ALA A 307 -5.06 -7.54 4.44
CA ALA A 307 -4.24 -8.41 5.30
C ALA A 307 -4.33 -8.06 6.80
N GLU A 308 -4.50 -6.78 7.13
CA GLU A 308 -4.63 -6.24 8.49
C GLU A 308 -5.98 -6.55 9.18
N TYR A 309 -6.96 -7.05 8.41
CA TYR A 309 -8.30 -7.44 8.89
C TYR A 309 -8.50 -8.97 8.95
N ARG A 310 -7.65 -9.76 8.29
CA ARG A 310 -7.73 -11.23 8.29
C ARG A 310 -7.70 -11.79 9.71
N GLY A 311 -8.70 -12.61 10.04
CA GLY A 311 -8.85 -13.22 11.37
C GLY A 311 -9.32 -12.28 12.48
N ARG A 312 -9.64 -11.01 12.19
CA ARG A 312 -10.24 -10.05 13.13
C ARG A 312 -11.72 -9.77 12.84
N THR A 313 -12.20 -10.11 11.65
CA THR A 313 -13.53 -9.73 11.14
C THR A 313 -14.55 -10.86 11.23
N VAL A 314 -15.78 -10.55 11.64
CA VAL A 314 -16.95 -11.44 11.55
C VAL A 314 -18.15 -10.65 11.06
N LEU A 315 -18.85 -11.13 10.03
CA LEU A 315 -20.16 -10.57 9.66
C LEU A 315 -21.26 -11.24 10.50
N VAL A 316 -22.09 -10.43 11.14
CA VAL A 316 -23.31 -10.88 11.81
C VAL A 316 -24.44 -10.89 10.79
N THR A 317 -25.03 -12.06 10.56
CA THR A 317 -26.03 -12.35 9.52
C THR A 317 -27.44 -12.58 10.08
N ASP A 318 -27.66 -12.34 11.38
CA ASP A 318 -28.92 -12.61 12.09
C ASP A 318 -30.15 -11.83 11.57
N ALA A 319 -29.91 -10.69 10.91
CA ALA A 319 -30.92 -9.82 10.31
C ALA A 319 -30.62 -9.45 8.85
N ILE A 320 -29.82 -10.25 8.14
CA ILE A 320 -29.45 -9.98 6.74
C ILE A 320 -30.67 -10.08 5.80
N ASN A 321 -31.65 -10.93 6.12
CA ASN A 321 -32.96 -10.99 5.46
C ASN A 321 -33.89 -9.79 5.75
N GLU A 322 -33.58 -8.98 6.76
CA GLU A 322 -34.18 -7.64 6.93
C GLU A 322 -33.40 -6.54 6.18
N GLY A 323 -32.30 -6.91 5.52
CA GLY A 323 -31.40 -5.99 4.83
C GLY A 323 -30.41 -5.29 5.75
N ARG A 324 -30.16 -5.85 6.94
CA ARG A 324 -29.26 -5.28 7.95
C ARG A 324 -28.00 -6.11 8.06
N GLN A 325 -26.84 -5.51 7.78
CA GLN A 325 -25.55 -6.18 7.95
C GLN A 325 -24.75 -5.50 9.07
N THR A 326 -24.06 -6.30 9.88
CA THR A 326 -23.14 -5.78 10.91
C THR A 326 -21.79 -6.46 10.79
N LEU A 327 -20.74 -5.69 10.50
CA LEU A 327 -19.36 -6.15 10.56
C LEU A 327 -18.80 -5.88 11.97
N LEU A 328 -18.40 -6.96 12.63
CA LEU A 328 -17.60 -6.93 13.84
C LEU A 328 -16.11 -6.94 13.45
N ILE A 329 -15.29 -6.05 14.04
CA ILE A 329 -13.83 -6.05 13.89
C ILE A 329 -13.19 -6.07 15.28
N HIS A 330 -12.52 -7.16 15.61
CA HIS A 330 -11.90 -7.39 16.92
C HIS A 330 -10.58 -6.62 17.11
N ASP A 331 -10.26 -6.30 18.38
CA ASP A 331 -9.02 -5.64 18.81
C ASP A 331 -8.80 -4.31 18.06
N ALA A 332 -9.57 -3.27 18.40
CA ALA A 332 -9.51 -1.97 17.73
C ALA A 332 -8.12 -1.32 17.83
N ARG A 333 -7.54 -0.95 16.68
CA ARG A 333 -6.21 -0.32 16.56
C ARG A 333 -6.33 1.11 16.09
N THR A 334 -5.33 1.96 16.34
CA THR A 334 -5.33 3.34 15.83
C THR A 334 -5.35 3.42 14.30
N SER A 335 -4.87 2.37 13.62
CA SER A 335 -4.95 2.22 12.17
C SER A 335 -6.39 2.01 11.67
N ASP A 336 -7.30 1.57 12.53
CA ASP A 336 -8.70 1.36 12.17
C ASP A 336 -9.50 2.67 12.09
N ASP A 337 -8.96 3.80 12.59
CA ASP A 337 -9.60 5.12 12.46
C ASP A 337 -9.84 5.50 10.99
N GLY A 338 -10.86 6.33 10.77
CA GLY A 338 -11.17 6.91 9.46
C GLY A 338 -12.50 6.41 8.90
N GLN A 339 -12.69 6.68 7.62
CA GLN A 339 -13.92 6.33 6.93
C GLN A 339 -13.95 4.84 6.54
N TYR A 340 -15.15 4.28 6.55
CA TYR A 340 -15.50 3.00 5.94
C TYR A 340 -16.71 3.22 5.03
N ARG A 341 -16.86 2.39 4.01
CA ARG A 341 -18.11 2.31 3.23
C ARG A 341 -18.67 0.90 3.28
N CYS A 342 -19.99 0.81 3.38
CA CYS A 342 -20.76 -0.41 3.24
C CYS A 342 -21.47 -0.41 1.89
N LEU A 343 -21.28 -1.49 1.12
CA LEU A 343 -21.89 -1.70 -0.19
C LEU A 343 -22.86 -2.88 -0.10
N PHE A 344 -24.02 -2.73 -0.75
CA PHE A 344 -24.95 -3.82 -1.05
C PHE A 344 -25.06 -3.89 -2.57
N GLU A 345 -24.68 -5.02 -3.15
CA GLU A 345 -24.60 -5.25 -4.59
C GLU A 345 -25.48 -6.43 -5.01
N LYS A 346 -26.14 -6.30 -6.16
CA LYS A 346 -26.94 -7.35 -6.77
C LYS A 346 -26.96 -7.17 -8.29
N ASP A 347 -26.63 -8.23 -9.01
CA ASP A 347 -26.65 -8.26 -10.49
C ASP A 347 -25.86 -7.08 -11.10
N GLY A 348 -24.72 -6.73 -10.50
CA GLY A 348 -23.80 -5.64 -10.89
C GLY A 348 -24.21 -4.22 -10.46
N VAL A 349 -25.45 -4.02 -9.99
CA VAL A 349 -25.94 -2.75 -9.42
C VAL A 349 -25.60 -2.72 -7.93
N TYR A 350 -25.09 -1.61 -7.41
CA TYR A 350 -24.89 -1.45 -5.97
C TYR A 350 -25.42 -0.12 -5.43
N GLN A 351 -25.71 -0.12 -4.12
CA GLN A 351 -25.88 1.08 -3.31
C GLN A 351 -24.83 1.08 -2.20
N GLU A 352 -24.37 2.25 -1.78
CA GLU A 352 -23.41 2.38 -0.67
C GLU A 352 -23.76 3.49 0.31
N ASN A 353 -23.18 3.43 1.51
CA ASN A 353 -23.16 4.54 2.44
C ASN A 353 -21.80 4.63 3.15
N SER A 354 -21.32 5.85 3.36
CA SER A 354 -20.10 6.13 4.14
C SER A 354 -20.41 6.30 5.63
N LEU A 355 -19.53 5.80 6.49
CA LEU A 355 -19.55 6.07 7.94
C LEU A 355 -18.13 6.36 8.45
N ASP A 356 -18.03 7.19 9.48
CA ASP A 356 -16.75 7.55 10.10
C ASP A 356 -16.54 6.80 11.41
N LEU A 357 -15.47 6.00 11.48
CA LEU A 357 -14.99 5.42 12.73
C LEU A 357 -13.96 6.35 13.37
N LYS A 358 -14.12 6.63 14.66
CA LYS A 358 -13.18 7.38 15.49
C LYS A 358 -12.66 6.49 16.60
N ILE A 359 -11.39 6.11 16.49
CA ILE A 359 -10.70 5.36 17.53
C ILE A 359 -10.22 6.33 18.60
N VAL A 360 -10.36 5.95 19.87
CA VAL A 360 -9.94 6.77 21.00
C VAL A 360 -9.11 5.98 22.02
N ALA A 361 -8.16 6.66 22.66
CA ALA A 361 -7.45 6.16 23.83
C ALA A 361 -7.26 7.27 24.84
N LEU A 362 -7.43 6.93 26.12
CA LEU A 362 -7.09 7.78 27.25
C LEU A 362 -5.75 7.33 27.79
N GLY A 363 -4.78 8.25 27.80
CA GLY A 363 -3.46 7.95 28.35
C GLY A 363 -3.46 7.84 29.87
N SER A 364 -2.29 7.51 30.41
CA SER A 364 -2.03 7.47 31.84
C SER A 364 -2.31 8.82 32.52
N SER A 365 -2.68 8.79 33.80
CA SER A 365 -2.73 10.01 34.61
C SER A 365 -1.39 10.73 34.54
N PRO A 366 -1.35 12.05 34.23
CA PRO A 366 -0.10 12.75 34.02
C PRO A 366 0.77 12.77 35.27
N ARG A 367 2.09 12.83 35.06
CA ARG A 367 3.10 12.93 36.11
C ARG A 367 3.91 14.20 35.91
N VAL A 368 3.79 15.13 36.85
CA VAL A 368 4.66 16.31 36.91
C VAL A 368 5.90 16.01 37.74
N THR A 369 7.05 16.42 37.23
CA THR A 369 8.36 16.40 37.91
C THR A 369 9.00 17.79 37.84
N ALA A 370 9.94 18.08 38.75
CA ALA A 370 10.57 19.38 38.89
C ALA A 370 12.11 19.28 38.86
N GLU A 371 12.75 20.23 38.18
CA GLU A 371 14.19 20.38 38.03
C GLU A 371 14.58 21.83 38.36
N GLY A 372 15.58 22.02 39.22
CA GLY A 372 16.07 23.36 39.58
C GLY A 372 16.98 23.95 38.51
N LEU A 373 16.80 25.24 38.19
CA LEU A 373 17.62 25.97 37.23
C LEU A 373 18.71 26.78 37.95
N LYS A 374 19.82 27.07 37.24
CA LYS A 374 21.01 27.74 37.81
C LYS A 374 20.78 29.21 38.19
N ASP A 375 19.69 29.80 37.70
CA ASP A 375 19.24 31.17 37.94
C ASP A 375 18.27 31.29 39.13
N GLY A 376 17.92 30.17 39.79
CA GLY A 376 16.92 30.12 40.86
C GLY A 376 15.49 29.87 40.38
N GLY A 377 15.27 29.73 39.06
CA GLY A 377 14.02 29.25 38.49
C GLY A 377 13.85 27.74 38.65
N MET A 378 12.70 27.25 38.19
CA MET A 378 12.33 25.83 38.20
C MET A 378 11.73 25.43 36.84
N ARG A 379 12.20 24.32 36.28
CA ARG A 379 11.61 23.67 35.11
C ARG A 379 10.70 22.55 35.60
N LEU A 380 9.42 22.62 35.24
CA LEU A 380 8.44 21.56 35.44
C LEU A 380 8.29 20.76 34.15
N ARG A 381 8.24 19.43 34.28
CA ARG A 381 8.04 18.47 33.19
C ARG A 381 6.83 17.60 33.49
N CYS A 382 5.76 17.77 32.72
CA CYS A 382 4.58 16.92 32.72
C CYS A 382 4.72 15.81 31.67
N THR A 383 4.53 14.56 32.08
CA THR A 383 4.64 13.38 31.22
C THR A 383 3.38 12.52 31.30
N SER A 384 2.93 11.97 30.16
CA SER A 384 1.82 11.02 30.06
C SER A 384 1.91 10.26 28.73
N GLY A 385 1.31 9.09 28.61
CA GLY A 385 1.31 8.32 27.36
C GLY A 385 0.12 7.39 27.20
N GLY A 386 -0.18 7.02 25.96
CA GLY A 386 -1.33 6.17 25.60
C GLY A 386 -2.55 6.95 25.09
N TRP A 387 -2.37 8.15 24.56
CA TRP A 387 -3.47 8.98 24.04
C TRP A 387 -3.73 8.73 22.56
N PHE A 388 -4.99 8.72 22.14
CA PHE A 388 -5.37 8.75 20.72
C PHE A 388 -6.77 9.36 20.54
N PRO A 389 -7.04 10.19 19.51
CA PRO A 389 -6.07 10.85 18.63
C PRO A 389 -5.18 11.85 19.42
N GLN A 390 -4.46 12.73 18.73
CA GLN A 390 -3.54 13.69 19.35
C GLN A 390 -4.22 14.48 20.49
N PRO A 391 -3.72 14.40 21.75
CA PRO A 391 -4.37 15.03 22.89
C PRO A 391 -4.15 16.55 22.91
N ARG A 392 -5.08 17.26 23.54
CA ARG A 392 -4.91 18.67 23.93
C ARG A 392 -4.17 18.72 25.26
N VAL A 393 -3.18 19.60 25.37
CA VAL A 393 -2.33 19.77 26.55
C VAL A 393 -2.36 21.23 26.96
N GLN A 394 -2.54 21.49 28.26
CA GLN A 394 -2.63 22.85 28.80
C GLN A 394 -1.99 22.89 30.19
N TRP A 395 -1.22 23.94 30.50
CA TRP A 395 -0.88 24.27 31.88
C TRP A 395 -1.89 25.28 32.41
N ARG A 396 -2.35 25.09 33.65
CA ARG A 396 -3.21 26.03 34.37
C ARG A 396 -2.55 26.49 35.67
N ASP A 397 -2.72 27.76 36.03
CA ASP A 397 -2.27 28.34 37.31
C ASP A 397 -3.32 28.19 38.44
N VAL A 398 -3.18 28.92 39.54
CA VAL A 398 -4.10 28.81 40.70
C VAL A 398 -5.44 29.51 40.46
N GLU A 399 -5.47 30.52 39.60
CA GLU A 399 -6.68 31.14 39.04
C GLU A 399 -7.31 30.29 37.91
N ALA A 400 -6.73 29.12 37.60
CA ALA A 400 -7.06 28.22 36.51
C ALA A 400 -6.92 28.83 35.10
N GLN A 401 -6.19 29.93 34.96
CA GLN A 401 -5.89 30.57 33.69
C GLN A 401 -4.78 29.82 32.93
N ALA A 402 -4.69 30.02 31.62
CA ALA A 402 -3.78 29.29 30.75
C ALA A 402 -2.33 29.79 30.90
N ALA A 403 -1.49 29.02 31.58
CA ALA A 403 -0.06 29.29 31.69
C ALA A 403 0.68 28.88 30.39
N PRO A 404 1.57 29.71 29.84
CA PRO A 404 2.27 29.41 28.60
C PRO A 404 3.32 28.30 28.80
N ALA A 405 3.19 27.19 28.07
CA ALA A 405 4.20 26.15 28.02
C ALA A 405 5.52 26.69 27.42
N SER A 406 6.66 26.31 27.98
CA SER A 406 7.98 26.70 27.43
C SER A 406 8.38 25.83 26.24
N SER A 407 7.90 24.59 26.19
CA SER A 407 7.85 23.75 25.00
C SER A 407 6.83 22.63 25.19
N GLN A 408 6.40 22.03 24.09
CA GLN A 408 5.58 20.81 24.10
C GLN A 408 6.11 19.86 23.04
N VAL A 409 6.38 18.62 23.44
CA VAL A 409 6.74 17.53 22.53
C VAL A 409 5.62 16.49 22.56
N LEU A 410 5.23 16.05 21.38
CA LEU A 410 4.31 14.94 21.16
C LEU A 410 5.04 13.91 20.29
N THR A 411 5.18 12.70 20.80
CA THR A 411 5.74 11.56 20.05
C THR A 411 4.70 10.45 19.95
N GLN A 412 4.88 9.52 19.01
CA GLN A 412 3.92 8.45 18.74
C GLN A 412 4.63 7.10 18.87
N ASP A 413 4.00 6.12 19.53
CA ASP A 413 4.53 4.75 19.63
C ASP A 413 4.19 3.92 18.37
N SER A 414 4.75 2.71 18.28
CA SER A 414 4.54 1.80 17.13
C SER A 414 3.11 1.27 16.99
N ARG A 415 2.21 1.57 17.94
CA ARG A 415 0.77 1.29 17.91
C ARG A 415 -0.04 2.57 17.71
N GLY A 416 0.60 3.63 17.22
CA GLY A 416 -0.02 4.92 16.93
C GLY A 416 -0.41 5.77 18.15
N LEU A 417 -0.05 5.37 19.38
CA LEU A 417 -0.45 6.07 20.59
C LEU A 417 0.50 7.22 20.94
N PHE A 418 -0.05 8.38 21.26
CA PHE A 418 0.71 9.57 21.63
C PHE A 418 1.27 9.51 23.05
N GLN A 419 2.51 9.97 23.18
CA GLN A 419 3.17 10.35 24.44
C GLN A 419 3.36 11.88 24.46
N VAL A 420 3.17 12.45 25.64
CA VAL A 420 3.16 13.89 25.91
C VAL A 420 4.36 14.24 26.80
N GLU A 421 5.16 15.22 26.39
CA GLU A 421 6.08 15.94 27.27
C GLU A 421 5.78 17.46 27.26
N ALA A 422 4.98 17.89 28.24
CA ALA A 422 4.74 19.27 28.68
C ALA A 422 5.93 19.91 29.43
N LEU A 423 6.60 20.95 28.93
CA LEU A 423 7.52 21.77 29.74
C LEU A 423 6.91 23.13 30.12
N LEU A 424 7.20 23.57 31.35
CA LEU A 424 6.89 24.90 31.87
C LEU A 424 8.10 25.40 32.68
N VAL A 425 8.48 26.67 32.52
CA VAL A 425 9.55 27.30 33.30
C VAL A 425 8.94 28.38 34.20
N VAL A 426 9.25 28.32 35.50
CA VAL A 426 8.72 29.24 36.51
C VAL A 426 9.87 29.96 37.21
N THR A 427 9.88 31.28 37.13
CA THR A 427 10.97 32.16 37.61
C THR A 427 10.71 32.81 38.96
N ASN A 428 9.48 32.75 39.48
CA ASN A 428 9.11 33.24 40.82
C ASN A 428 8.73 32.05 41.71
N SER A 429 9.53 31.78 42.74
CA SER A 429 9.45 30.60 43.60
C SER A 429 8.76 30.83 44.96
N SER A 430 8.05 31.95 45.12
CA SER A 430 7.47 32.36 46.42
C SER A 430 6.32 31.48 46.91
N ALA A 431 5.41 31.09 46.01
CA ALA A 431 4.50 29.94 46.13
C ALA A 431 3.94 29.63 44.73
N VAL A 432 4.07 28.39 44.26
CA VAL A 432 3.64 27.98 42.91
C VAL A 432 2.77 26.75 43.04
N ASN A 433 1.51 26.85 42.64
CA ASN A 433 0.63 25.71 42.41
C ASN A 433 0.17 25.77 40.95
N VAL A 434 0.50 24.75 40.16
CA VAL A 434 0.17 24.67 38.74
C VAL A 434 -0.30 23.27 38.39
N THR A 435 -1.28 23.19 37.49
CA THR A 435 -1.90 21.94 37.05
C THR A 435 -1.60 21.71 35.58
N CYS A 436 -0.93 20.59 35.28
CA CYS A 436 -0.90 20.05 33.93
C CYS A 436 -2.26 19.39 33.64
N SER A 437 -2.85 19.73 32.51
CA SER A 437 -4.13 19.27 32.02
C SER A 437 -3.92 18.60 30.66
N ILE A 438 -4.46 17.38 30.50
CA ILE A 438 -4.42 16.63 29.24
C ILE A 438 -5.82 16.08 28.96
N SER A 439 -6.41 16.44 27.83
CA SER A 439 -7.73 15.97 27.40
C SER A 439 -7.69 15.36 26.00
N ASN A 440 -8.55 14.36 25.80
CA ASN A 440 -8.80 13.80 24.47
C ASN A 440 -9.74 14.75 23.71
N PRO A 441 -9.48 15.14 22.45
CA PRO A 441 -10.33 16.10 21.74
C PRO A 441 -11.72 15.55 21.34
N LEU A 442 -11.93 14.22 21.41
CA LEU A 442 -13.18 13.54 21.04
C LEU A 442 -13.98 13.03 22.25
N LEU A 443 -13.41 13.06 23.46
CA LEU A 443 -14.08 12.67 24.71
C LEU A 443 -14.15 13.88 25.64
N SER A 444 -15.25 14.04 26.38
CA SER A 444 -15.38 15.05 27.45
C SER A 444 -14.55 14.70 28.71
N GLU A 445 -13.43 14.00 28.55
CA GLU A 445 -12.60 13.44 29.61
C GLU A 445 -11.22 14.13 29.63
N GLU A 446 -10.88 14.70 30.79
CA GLU A 446 -9.62 15.36 31.09
C GLU A 446 -8.91 14.63 32.24
N LYS A 447 -7.59 14.44 32.14
CA LYS A 447 -6.73 13.98 33.23
C LYS A 447 -5.79 15.09 33.64
N THR A 448 -5.74 15.38 34.93
CA THR A 448 -4.94 16.47 35.51
C THR A 448 -3.88 15.96 36.46
N ALA A 449 -2.81 16.74 36.64
CA ALA A 449 -1.79 16.52 37.64
C ALA A 449 -1.25 17.85 38.15
N THR A 450 -1.37 18.06 39.46
CA THR A 450 -1.04 19.32 40.13
C THR A 450 0.31 19.23 40.83
N PHE A 451 1.14 20.25 40.65
CA PHE A 451 2.39 20.44 41.38
C PHE A 451 2.29 21.68 42.28
N SER A 452 2.55 21.50 43.57
CA SER A 452 2.52 22.58 44.58
C SER A 452 3.85 22.71 45.30
N LEU A 453 4.48 23.88 45.18
CA LEU A 453 5.74 24.25 45.85
C LEU A 453 5.48 24.64 47.31
N SER A 454 4.87 23.74 48.09
CA SER A 454 4.34 24.07 49.41
C SER A 454 4.46 22.96 50.47
N ASP A 455 5.57 22.21 50.49
CA ASP A 455 5.94 21.45 51.71
C ASP A 455 7.45 21.23 51.92
N SER A 456 8.21 22.34 51.91
CA SER A 456 9.61 22.37 52.37
C SER A 456 9.89 23.45 53.44
N ARG A 457 8.83 24.08 53.98
CA ARG A 457 8.96 24.91 55.18
C ARG A 457 9.29 23.99 56.35
N MET A 458 10.58 23.94 56.72
CA MET A 458 11.07 23.19 57.88
C MET A 458 10.12 23.35 59.05
N THR A 459 9.53 22.25 59.52
CA THR A 459 8.69 22.26 60.70
C THR A 459 9.56 22.59 61.90
N PHE A 460 9.63 23.88 62.22
CA PHE A 460 10.48 24.43 63.27
C PHE A 460 9.99 23.92 64.61
N SER A 461 10.46 22.73 64.97
CA SER A 461 9.78 21.90 65.94
C SER A 461 9.75 22.64 67.28
N TRP A 462 8.56 22.92 67.78
CA TRP A 462 8.35 23.56 69.09
C TRP A 462 9.09 22.83 70.22
N LYS A 463 9.39 21.54 70.04
CA LYS A 463 10.29 20.74 70.89
C LYS A 463 11.69 21.35 71.00
N ILE A 464 12.26 21.93 69.95
CA ILE A 464 13.57 22.61 69.94
C ILE A 464 13.50 23.91 70.77
N LEU A 465 12.43 24.68 70.64
CA LEU A 465 12.18 25.86 71.48
C LEU A 465 11.98 25.48 72.96
N LEU A 466 11.28 24.38 73.24
CA LEU A 466 11.16 23.80 74.59
C LEU A 466 12.53 23.31 75.12
N ILE A 467 13.37 22.70 74.28
CA ILE A 467 14.72 22.25 74.67
C ILE A 467 15.64 23.46 74.95
N LEU A 468 15.64 24.50 74.10
CA LEU A 468 16.38 25.73 74.39
C LEU A 468 15.84 26.44 75.65
N GLY A 469 14.52 26.48 75.84
CA GLY A 469 13.88 27.01 77.05
C GLY A 469 14.29 26.24 78.31
N LEU A 470 14.30 24.91 78.26
CA LEU A 470 14.77 24.05 79.34
C LEU A 470 16.27 24.23 79.60
N LEU A 471 17.11 24.36 78.56
CA LEU A 471 18.54 24.64 78.71
C LEU A 471 18.79 26.04 79.29
N LEU A 472 17.98 27.05 78.95
CA LEU A 472 18.00 28.37 79.58
C LEU A 472 17.57 28.29 81.05
N LEU A 473 16.49 27.57 81.37
CA LEU A 473 16.07 27.35 82.76
C LEU A 473 17.10 26.57 83.59
N VAL A 474 17.78 25.59 82.99
CA VAL A 474 18.86 24.83 83.64
C VAL A 474 20.11 25.70 83.83
N THR A 475 20.51 26.51 82.85
CA THR A 475 21.66 27.43 83.01
C THR A 475 21.37 28.54 84.02
N ILE A 476 20.19 29.16 83.99
CA ILE A 476 19.74 30.12 85.02
C ILE A 476 19.67 29.42 86.39
N GLY A 477 19.18 28.17 86.45
CA GLY A 477 19.14 27.35 87.66
C GLY A 477 20.54 27.04 88.21
N LEU A 478 21.51 26.72 87.34
CA LEU A 478 22.90 26.49 87.72
C LEU A 478 23.59 27.78 88.15
N ILE A 479 23.32 28.93 87.53
CA ILE A 479 23.82 30.24 87.95
C ILE A 479 23.26 30.59 89.35
N LYS A 480 21.95 30.42 89.58
CA LYS A 480 21.35 30.59 90.91
C LYS A 480 21.92 29.61 91.93
N ARG A 481 22.15 28.35 91.57
CA ARG A 481 22.74 27.32 92.46
C ARG A 481 24.20 27.64 92.81
N LYS A 482 25.00 28.11 91.84
CA LYS A 482 26.40 28.52 92.05
C LYS A 482 26.54 29.82 92.86
N SER A 483 25.49 30.64 92.89
CA SER A 483 25.37 31.79 93.81
C SER A 483 24.90 31.38 95.21
N GLY A 484 23.91 30.48 95.30
CA GLY A 484 23.32 30.04 96.58
C GLY A 484 24.16 29.06 97.40
N GLN A 485 25.12 28.34 96.78
CA GLN A 485 25.90 27.30 97.46
C GLN A 485 27.11 27.87 98.25
N LYS A 486 26.84 28.86 99.10
CA LYS A 486 27.83 29.47 100.01
C LYS A 486 27.33 29.67 101.46
N HIS A 487 26.39 28.83 101.92
CA HIS A 487 26.04 28.75 103.34
C HIS A 487 25.68 27.32 103.81
N ASN A 488 26.18 26.98 105.00
CA ASN A 488 25.85 25.87 105.90
C ASN A 488 25.68 24.44 105.36
N SER A 489 26.61 23.57 105.78
CA SER A 489 26.37 22.16 106.05
C SER A 489 26.24 21.93 107.57
N THR A 490 25.24 21.15 108.01
CA THR A 490 25.32 20.32 109.24
C THR A 490 24.20 19.27 109.34
N HIS A 491 24.58 17.99 109.23
CA HIS A 491 24.15 16.85 110.07
C HIS A 491 22.91 17.01 110.98
N LYS A 492 21.91 16.09 111.00
CA LYS A 492 22.05 14.63 111.28
C LYS A 492 20.89 13.76 110.71
N ASN A 493 21.11 12.44 110.77
CA ASN A 493 20.22 11.28 110.48
C ASN A 493 20.28 10.35 111.75
N PRO A 494 19.67 9.14 111.88
CA PRO A 494 18.77 8.37 110.98
C PRO A 494 17.58 7.60 111.67
N LYS A 495 16.90 6.73 110.88
CA LYS A 495 15.91 5.66 111.24
C LYS A 495 14.47 6.15 111.56
N TYR A 496 13.40 5.36 111.34
CA TYR A 496 13.26 3.93 111.00
C TYR A 496 12.00 3.62 110.13
N GLU A 497 11.95 2.42 109.53
CA GLU A 497 10.82 1.63 108.98
C GLU A 497 9.64 2.22 108.15
N SER A 498 9.21 1.45 107.13
CA SER A 498 7.88 1.55 106.49
C SER A 498 7.56 0.33 105.62
N SER A 499 6.37 -0.27 105.80
CA SER A 499 5.44 -0.76 104.74
C SER A 499 4.49 -1.86 105.25
N HIS A 500 3.16 -1.68 105.17
CA HIS A 500 2.22 -2.80 104.93
C HIS A 500 0.75 -2.41 104.62
N SER A 501 0.34 -2.59 103.35
CA SER A 501 -1.00 -3.05 102.88
C SER A 501 -0.87 -3.37 101.37
N LYS A 502 -1.34 -4.49 100.79
CA LYS A 502 -2.66 -5.17 100.76
C LYS A 502 -3.76 -4.33 100.08
N TYR A 503 -4.64 -4.79 99.16
CA TYR A 503 -4.82 -5.98 98.26
C TYR A 503 -6.09 -5.71 97.38
N TYR A 504 -6.48 -6.35 96.27
CA TYR A 504 -5.95 -7.39 95.34
C TYR A 504 -6.63 -7.21 93.93
N PHE A 505 -6.15 -7.90 92.88
CA PHE A 505 -6.85 -8.18 91.60
C PHE A 505 -7.47 -9.61 91.64
N PRO A 506 -8.50 -10.00 90.83
CA PRO A 506 -8.37 -10.37 89.39
C PRO A 506 -9.62 -9.99 88.51
N ARG A 507 -9.76 -10.18 87.17
CA ARG A 507 -9.31 -11.15 86.12
C ARG A 507 -10.03 -12.53 86.17
N ARG A 508 -10.43 -13.22 85.07
CA ARG A 508 -10.42 -12.97 83.58
C ARG A 508 -11.19 -14.09 82.81
N SER A 509 -11.73 -13.83 81.60
CA SER A 509 -12.05 -14.82 80.51
C SER A 509 -13.13 -15.90 80.81
N PRO A 510 -13.60 -16.75 79.85
CA PRO A 510 -13.25 -17.02 78.42
C PRO A 510 -14.21 -16.33 77.40
N ARG A 511 -14.11 -16.37 76.04
CA ARG A 511 -14.04 -17.46 75.02
C ARG A 511 -15.24 -18.45 75.12
N GLU A 512 -15.88 -18.95 74.07
CA GLU A 512 -15.91 -18.73 72.59
C GLU A 512 -17.33 -19.18 72.11
N GLU A 513 -17.84 -18.99 70.89
CA GLU A 513 -17.27 -18.58 69.58
C GLU A 513 -18.20 -17.49 68.95
N GLY A 514 -18.53 -17.31 67.65
CA GLY A 514 -18.21 -17.95 66.36
C GLY A 514 -19.08 -17.39 65.20
N LEU A 515 -18.86 -17.85 63.95
CA LEU A 515 -19.40 -17.41 62.64
C LEU A 515 -18.99 -15.99 62.17
#